data_AF-A0A820KL48-F1
#
_entry.id   AF-A0A820KL48-F1
#
_cell.length_a   1.000
_cell.length_b   1.000
_cell.length_c   1.000
_cell.angle_alpha   90.00
_cell.angle_beta   90.00
_cell.angle_gamma   90.00
#
_symmetry.space_group_name_H-M   'P 1'
#
loop_
_entity.id
_entity.type
_entity.pdbx_description
1 polymer ?
#
loop_
_entity_poly.entity_id
_entity_poly.type
_entity_poly.pdbx_seq_one_letter_code
_entity_poly.pdbx_strand_id
1 'polypeptide(L)'
;MGRRRRKNAKKQALCSVCQNSYVSSSSFLTRCSTCTTMSRHTLCDGCFHKHIFTTISNDITSRVICPEPMCDTELSKEIIQSAFHAFGNQPLWEDYVSRSNWHGKSNQWIKNFSVRCPDCRVPIEKNGGCDRMTCTQCLLCFSWVRAKFS
;
A
#
# COMPACT_ATOMS: atom_id res chain seq x y z
N MET A 1 -49.64 -5.87 -34.86
CA MET A 1 -48.79 -6.81 -34.10
C MET A 1 -47.35 -6.61 -34.56
N GLY A 2 -46.31 -6.22 -33.83
CA GLY A 2 -46.05 -5.93 -32.43
C GLY A 2 -44.52 -5.82 -32.35
N ARG A 3 -43.96 -4.61 -32.48
CA ARG A 3 -42.49 -4.38 -32.53
C ARG A 3 -41.85 -4.88 -31.23
N ARG A 4 -41.10 -5.98 -31.27
CA ARG A 4 -40.31 -6.48 -30.14
C ARG A 4 -39.19 -5.47 -29.83
N ARG A 5 -39.45 -4.57 -28.88
CA ARG A 5 -38.44 -3.72 -28.23
C ARG A 5 -37.41 -4.64 -27.54
N ARG A 6 -36.20 -4.76 -28.09
CA ARG A 6 -35.03 -5.30 -27.38
C ARG A 6 -34.74 -4.37 -26.21
N LYS A 7 -35.09 -4.76 -24.99
CA LYS A 7 -34.70 -4.03 -23.77
C LYS A 7 -33.19 -4.19 -23.61
N ASN A 8 -32.48 -3.06 -23.65
CA ASN A 8 -31.04 -2.97 -23.46
C ASN A 8 -30.74 -3.29 -21.99
N ALA A 9 -30.38 -4.55 -21.69
CA ALA A 9 -30.11 -5.00 -20.32
C ALA A 9 -28.78 -4.39 -19.83
N LYS A 10 -28.84 -3.51 -18.84
CA LYS A 10 -27.64 -2.94 -18.20
C LYS A 10 -26.83 -4.08 -17.59
N LYS A 11 -25.53 -4.18 -17.90
CA LYS A 11 -24.64 -5.16 -17.27
C LYS A 11 -24.63 -4.90 -15.75
N GLN A 12 -24.84 -5.97 -14.98
CA GLN A 12 -24.70 -5.98 -13.53
C GLN A 12 -23.35 -6.59 -13.18
N ALA A 13 -22.74 -6.13 -12.09
CA ALA A 13 -21.51 -6.70 -11.57
C ALA A 13 -21.64 -6.93 -10.05
N LEU A 14 -20.99 -7.99 -9.56
CA LEU A 14 -21.04 -8.41 -8.17
C LEU A 14 -19.82 -7.88 -7.42
N CYS A 15 -20.02 -7.36 -6.22
CA CYS A 15 -18.93 -7.05 -5.31
C CYS A 15 -18.35 -8.35 -4.75
N SER A 16 -17.05 -8.55 -4.85
CA SER A 16 -16.39 -9.75 -4.31
C SER A 16 -16.39 -9.85 -2.78
N VAL A 17 -16.48 -8.72 -2.07
CA VAL A 17 -16.46 -8.67 -0.60
C VAL A 17 -17.85 -8.87 0.00
N CYS A 18 -18.86 -8.13 -0.47
CA CYS A 18 -20.22 -8.21 0.09
C CYS A 18 -21.21 -8.99 -0.75
N GLN A 19 -20.82 -9.47 -1.94
CA GLN A 19 -21.64 -10.30 -2.84
C GLN A 19 -22.91 -9.62 -3.39
N ASN A 20 -23.11 -8.32 -3.13
CA ASN A 20 -24.23 -7.55 -3.67
C ASN A 20 -24.03 -7.23 -5.17
N SER A 21 -25.14 -7.14 -5.91
CA SER A 21 -25.17 -6.77 -7.33
C SER A 21 -25.33 -5.26 -7.53
N TYR A 22 -24.49 -4.67 -8.37
CA TYR A 22 -24.50 -3.24 -8.69
C TYR A 22 -24.66 -3.01 -10.19
N VAL A 23 -25.39 -1.95 -10.55
CA VAL A 23 -25.53 -1.52 -11.94
C VAL A 23 -24.26 -0.77 -12.34
N SER A 24 -23.60 -1.17 -13.44
CA SER A 24 -22.28 -0.65 -13.84
C SER A 24 -22.20 0.88 -14.03
N SER A 25 -23.32 1.60 -14.01
CA SER A 25 -23.41 3.05 -14.28
C SER A 25 -23.69 3.92 -13.05
N SER A 26 -23.99 3.35 -11.86
CA SER A 26 -24.49 4.14 -10.72
C SER A 26 -23.73 3.97 -9.41
N SER A 27 -22.67 3.17 -9.40
CA SER A 27 -21.75 3.05 -8.27
C SER A 27 -20.44 2.64 -8.90
N PHE A 28 -19.40 3.47 -8.79
CA PHE A 28 -18.13 3.18 -9.44
C PHE A 28 -17.62 1.87 -8.86
N LEU A 29 -17.67 0.79 -9.63
CA LEU A 29 -16.98 -0.42 -9.23
C LEU A 29 -15.50 -0.06 -9.29
N THR A 30 -14.90 0.21 -8.14
CA THR A 30 -13.48 0.51 -8.05
C THR A 30 -12.76 -0.74 -8.51
N ARG A 31 -12.31 -0.70 -9.76
CA ARG A 31 -11.40 -1.69 -10.32
C ARG A 31 -10.05 -1.35 -9.73
N CYS A 32 -9.53 -2.21 -8.86
CA CYS A 32 -8.15 -2.10 -8.40
C CYS A 32 -7.25 -2.11 -9.65
N SER A 33 -6.84 -0.93 -10.12
CA SER A 33 -6.04 -0.75 -11.34
C SER A 33 -4.59 -1.12 -11.11
N THR A 34 -4.15 -1.15 -9.85
CA THR A 34 -2.82 -1.58 -9.41
C THR A 34 -2.70 -3.09 -9.21
N CYS A 35 -3.82 -3.82 -9.17
CA CYS A 35 -3.82 -5.28 -9.07
C CYS A 35 -3.37 -5.88 -10.42
N THR A 36 -2.09 -6.23 -10.51
CA THR A 36 -1.47 -6.80 -11.72
C THR A 36 -1.76 -8.31 -11.88
N THR A 37 -2.20 -8.97 -10.81
CA THR A 37 -2.56 -10.40 -10.82
C THR A 37 -3.91 -10.58 -11.53
N MET A 38 -3.90 -10.86 -12.84
CA MET A 38 -4.92 -11.52 -13.71
C MET A 38 -6.45 -11.37 -13.46
N SER A 39 -6.91 -10.52 -12.56
CA SER A 39 -8.29 -10.38 -12.15
C SER A 39 -8.55 -8.92 -11.79
N ARG A 40 -9.36 -8.27 -12.63
CA ARG A 40 -9.91 -6.94 -12.39
C ARG A 40 -10.91 -7.04 -11.24
N HIS A 41 -10.41 -7.06 -10.00
CA HIS A 41 -11.25 -7.18 -8.81
C HIS A 41 -12.32 -6.09 -8.80
N THR A 42 -13.55 -6.53 -8.54
CA THR A 42 -14.75 -5.71 -8.68
C THR A 42 -15.32 -5.51 -7.29
N LEU A 43 -15.02 -4.36 -6.71
CA LEU A 43 -15.39 -4.02 -5.34
C LEU A 43 -16.39 -2.87 -5.37
N CYS A 44 -17.38 -2.90 -4.49
CA CYS A 44 -18.22 -1.73 -4.29
C CYS A 44 -17.49 -0.71 -3.41
N ASP A 45 -17.77 0.57 -3.66
CA ASP A 45 -17.10 1.67 -2.98
C ASP A 45 -17.29 1.62 -1.45
N GLY A 46 -18.44 1.13 -0.97
CA GLY A 46 -18.68 0.97 0.46
C GLY A 46 -17.74 -0.05 1.12
N CYS A 47 -17.51 -1.20 0.49
CA CYS A 47 -16.55 -2.19 0.97
C CYS A 47 -15.12 -1.67 0.88
N PHE A 48 -14.79 -1.00 -0.23
CA PHE A 48 -13.46 -0.43 -0.44
C PHE A 48 -13.13 0.64 0.59
N HIS A 49 -14.04 1.60 0.80
CA HIS A 49 -13.91 2.64 1.80
C HIS A 49 -13.82 2.09 3.22
N LYS A 50 -14.73 1.18 3.60
CA LYS A 50 -14.74 0.59 4.94
C LYS A 50 -13.43 -0.13 5.25
N HIS A 51 -12.88 -0.86 4.28
CA HIS A 51 -11.58 -1.52 4.44
C HIS A 51 -10.44 -0.53 4.65
N ILE A 52 -10.32 0.48 3.76
CA ILE A 52 -9.29 1.51 3.88
C ILE A 52 -9.40 2.23 5.22
N PHE A 53 -10.60 2.66 5.58
CA PHE A 53 -10.90 3.34 6.84
C PHE A 53 -10.47 2.50 8.04
N THR A 54 -10.98 1.27 8.16
CA THR A 54 -10.68 0.40 9.31
C THR A 54 -9.20 0.01 9.38
N THR A 55 -8.55 -0.21 8.24
CA THR A 55 -7.10 -0.52 8.20
C THR A 55 -6.28 0.64 8.75
N ILE A 56 -6.61 1.87 8.36
CA ILE A 56 -5.89 3.08 8.77
C ILE A 56 -6.21 3.47 10.21
N SER A 57 -7.48 3.36 10.63
CA SER A 57 -7.94 3.70 11.98
C SER A 57 -7.43 2.75 13.06
N ASN A 58 -7.19 1.48 12.73
CA ASN A 58 -6.69 0.52 13.72
C ASN A 58 -5.19 0.66 14.01
N ASP A 59 -4.50 1.62 13.37
CA ASP A 59 -3.06 1.92 13.54
C ASP A 59 -2.09 0.74 13.38
N ILE A 60 -2.56 -0.36 12.77
CA ILE A 60 -1.77 -1.59 12.64
C ILE A 60 -0.62 -1.40 11.64
N THR A 61 -0.83 -0.59 10.60
CA THR A 61 0.12 -0.51 9.48
C THR A 61 -0.14 0.72 8.61
N SER A 62 0.94 1.36 8.13
CA SER A 62 0.87 2.37 7.06
C SER A 62 0.72 1.76 5.66
N ARG A 63 0.80 0.42 5.55
CA ARG A 63 0.57 -0.32 4.31
C ARG A 63 -0.87 -0.81 4.27
N VAL A 64 -1.59 -0.43 3.23
CA VAL A 64 -2.98 -0.85 3.00
C VAL A 64 -3.00 -1.83 1.83
N ILE A 65 -3.46 -3.06 2.07
CA ILE A 65 -3.56 -4.12 1.07
C ILE A 65 -4.96 -4.13 0.43
N CYS A 66 -5.09 -4.65 -0.78
CA CYS A 66 -6.36 -4.88 -1.44
C CYS A 66 -7.34 -5.68 -0.54
N PRO A 67 -8.63 -5.31 -0.46
CA PRO A 67 -9.62 -6.03 0.37
C PRO A 67 -10.08 -7.36 -0.24
N GLU A 68 -9.63 -7.70 -1.45
CA GLU A 68 -9.96 -8.98 -2.08
C GLU A 68 -9.29 -10.15 -1.33
N PRO A 69 -10.03 -11.21 -0.98
CA PRO A 69 -9.43 -12.42 -0.46
C PRO A 69 -8.32 -12.96 -1.37
N MET A 70 -7.18 -13.33 -0.78
CA MET A 70 -6.01 -13.85 -1.50
C MET A 70 -5.29 -12.83 -2.41
N CYS A 71 -5.60 -11.54 -2.29
CA CYS A 71 -4.85 -10.49 -2.98
C CYS A 71 -3.92 -9.74 -2.02
N ASP A 72 -2.62 -9.90 -2.20
CA ASP A 72 -1.60 -9.22 -1.38
C ASP A 72 -1.08 -7.92 -2.02
N THR A 73 -1.83 -7.35 -2.97
CA THR A 73 -1.41 -6.12 -3.66
C THR A 73 -1.50 -4.92 -2.70
N GLU A 74 -0.38 -4.25 -2.47
CA GLU A 74 -0.32 -2.96 -1.76
C GLU A 74 -0.97 -1.86 -2.61
N LEU A 75 -1.92 -1.13 -2.01
CA LEU A 75 -2.62 -0.04 -2.66
C LEU A 75 -1.72 1.21 -2.71
N SER A 76 -1.72 1.89 -3.86
CA SER A 76 -0.95 3.12 -4.01
C SER A 76 -1.59 4.29 -3.26
N LYS A 77 -0.79 5.32 -2.95
CA LYS A 77 -1.28 6.51 -2.22
C LYS A 77 -2.41 7.21 -2.97
N GLU A 78 -2.36 7.23 -4.30
CA GLU A 78 -3.35 7.88 -5.16
C GLU A 78 -4.71 7.18 -5.06
N ILE A 79 -4.71 5.85 -4.98
CA ILE A 79 -5.93 5.06 -4.81
C ILE A 79 -6.54 5.31 -3.43
N ILE A 80 -5.72 5.30 -2.39
CA ILE A 80 -6.18 5.55 -1.01
C ILE A 80 -6.77 6.96 -0.92
N GLN A 81 -6.07 7.96 -1.49
CA GLN A 81 -6.54 9.35 -1.55
C GLN A 81 -7.90 9.46 -2.26
N SER A 82 -8.09 8.74 -3.37
CA SER A 82 -9.36 8.73 -4.10
C SER A 82 -10.54 8.23 -3.24
N ALA A 83 -10.29 7.23 -2.38
CA ALA A 83 -11.31 6.70 -1.48
C ALA A 83 -11.71 7.71 -0.40
N PHE A 84 -10.74 8.46 0.13
CA PHE A 84 -11.04 9.54 1.10
C PHE A 84 -11.78 10.71 0.47
N HIS A 85 -11.50 11.07 -0.79
CA HIS A 85 -12.25 12.12 -1.49
C HIS A 85 -13.71 11.74 -1.75
N ALA A 86 -13.99 10.46 -2.00
CA ALA A 86 -15.35 10.00 -2.30
C ALA A 86 -16.26 9.90 -1.07
N PHE A 87 -15.70 9.63 0.12
CA PHE A 87 -16.48 9.35 1.34
C PHE A 87 -16.22 10.32 2.50
N GLY A 88 -15.16 11.12 2.44
CA GLY A 88 -14.80 12.12 3.43
C GLY A 88 -14.26 11.54 4.73
N ASN A 89 -13.03 11.91 5.12
CA ASN A 89 -12.52 11.88 6.50
C ASN A 89 -11.15 12.58 6.54
N GLN A 90 -11.15 13.91 6.40
CA GLN A 90 -9.93 14.70 6.26
C GLN A 90 -8.90 14.54 7.40
N PRO A 91 -9.28 14.51 8.70
CA PRO A 91 -8.29 14.34 9.78
C PRO A 91 -7.61 12.98 9.75
N LEU A 92 -8.32 11.90 9.38
CA LEU A 92 -7.72 10.57 9.28
C LEU A 92 -6.74 10.46 8.09
N TRP A 93 -7.02 11.16 7.00
CA TRP A 93 -6.11 11.25 5.85
C TRP A 93 -4.79 11.96 6.19
N GLU A 94 -4.87 13.11 6.87
CA GLU A 94 -3.69 13.88 7.28
C GLU A 94 -2.77 13.05 8.20
N ASP A 95 -3.36 12.34 9.16
CA ASP A 95 -2.65 11.43 10.04
C ASP A 95 -1.98 10.27 9.28
N TYR A 96 -2.71 9.62 8.36
CA TYR A 96 -2.15 8.58 7.48
C TYR A 96 -0.97 9.08 6.63
N VAL A 97 -1.08 10.28 6.04
CA VAL A 97 -0.01 10.89 5.25
C VAL A 97 1.21 11.16 6.11
N SER A 98 1.02 11.66 7.33
CA SER A 98 2.11 11.90 8.29
C SER A 98 2.86 10.59 8.62
N ARG A 99 2.12 9.54 9.00
CA ARG A 99 2.68 8.20 9.33
C ARG A 99 3.41 7.59 8.14
N SER A 100 2.79 7.58 6.96
CA SER A 100 3.38 7.00 5.75
C SER A 100 4.64 7.75 5.29
N ASN A 101 4.70 9.07 5.47
CA ASN A 101 5.88 9.86 5.16
C ASN A 101 7.03 9.60 6.15
N TRP A 102 6.72 9.33 7.42
CA TRP A 102 7.73 8.97 8.42
C TRP A 102 8.41 7.63 8.12
N HIS A 103 7.65 6.62 7.72
CA HIS A 103 8.23 5.33 7.31
C HIS A 103 9.13 5.47 6.06
N GLY A 104 8.74 6.34 5.13
CA GLY A 104 9.58 6.72 3.99
C GLY A 104 10.89 7.42 4.41
N LYS A 105 10.83 8.30 5.41
CA LYS A 105 12.01 8.96 5.99
C LYS A 105 12.92 7.98 6.72
N SER A 106 12.39 7.02 7.47
CA SER A 106 13.19 5.96 8.10
C SER A 106 13.96 5.13 7.06
N ASN A 107 13.30 4.73 5.97
CA ASN A 107 13.97 4.00 4.88
C ASN A 107 15.04 4.82 4.15
N GLN A 108 14.82 6.12 3.90
CA GLN A 108 15.85 6.99 3.36
C GLN A 108 16.98 7.25 4.37
N TRP A 109 16.65 7.38 5.65
CA TRP A 109 17.62 7.54 6.72
C TRP A 109 18.52 6.30 6.80
N ILE A 110 17.96 5.09 6.82
CA ILE A 110 18.74 3.85 6.79
C ILE A 110 19.62 3.82 5.54
N LYS A 111 19.12 4.17 4.35
CA LYS A 111 19.96 4.21 3.13
C LYS A 111 21.12 5.21 3.24
N ASN A 112 20.87 6.39 3.80
CA ASN A 112 21.84 7.48 3.81
C ASN A 112 22.85 7.32 4.96
N PHE A 113 22.39 6.88 6.12
CA PHE A 113 23.12 6.87 7.38
C PHE A 113 23.55 5.48 7.85
N SER A 114 23.19 4.41 7.13
CA SER A 114 23.76 3.08 7.32
C SER A 114 24.69 2.64 6.18
N VAL A 115 25.53 1.66 6.47
CA VAL A 115 26.38 0.92 5.54
C VAL A 115 26.09 -0.56 5.69
N ARG A 116 26.10 -1.31 4.59
CA ARG A 116 25.93 -2.77 4.68
C ARG A 116 27.23 -3.42 5.13
N CYS A 117 27.13 -4.38 6.04
CA CYS A 117 28.26 -5.24 6.38
C CYS A 117 28.80 -5.93 5.09
N PRO A 118 30.12 -5.94 4.83
CA PRO A 118 30.69 -6.59 3.64
C PRO A 118 30.43 -8.10 3.56
N ASP A 119 30.16 -8.74 4.69
CA ASP A 119 29.96 -10.18 4.78
C ASP A 119 28.46 -10.53 4.83
N CYS A 120 27.76 -10.16 5.91
CA CYS A 120 26.34 -10.55 6.12
C CYS A 120 25.30 -9.52 5.60
N ARG A 121 25.73 -8.39 5.03
CA ARG A 121 24.90 -7.34 4.40
C ARG A 121 23.83 -6.65 5.26
N VAL A 122 23.80 -6.93 6.56
CA VAL A 122 22.92 -6.21 7.49
C VAL A 122 23.29 -4.72 7.52
N PRO A 123 22.31 -3.81 7.58
CA PRO A 123 22.57 -2.38 7.69
C PRO A 123 23.16 -2.05 9.07
N ILE A 124 24.28 -1.32 9.07
CA ILE A 124 25.00 -0.89 10.27
C ILE A 124 25.03 0.63 10.28
N GLU A 125 24.55 1.24 11.36
CA GLU A 125 24.64 2.68 11.60
C GLU A 125 26.01 3.05 12.19
N LYS A 126 26.53 4.23 11.84
CA LYS A 126 27.79 4.73 12.41
C LYS A 126 27.53 5.29 13.81
N ASN A 127 27.94 4.57 14.84
CA ASN A 127 27.89 5.05 16.21
C ASN A 127 29.19 5.78 16.60
N GLY A 128 29.32 7.04 16.18
CA GLY A 128 30.43 7.93 16.61
C GLY A 128 31.45 8.27 15.52
N GLY A 129 32.63 8.76 15.93
CA GLY A 129 33.64 9.35 15.04
C GLY A 129 34.65 8.36 14.42
N CYS A 130 34.66 7.09 14.83
CA CYS A 130 35.63 6.11 14.34
C CYS A 130 35.17 5.44 13.04
N ASP A 131 36.07 5.25 12.07
CA ASP A 131 35.79 4.51 10.83
C ASP A 131 35.99 2.99 10.96
N ARG A 132 36.53 2.51 12.09
CA ARG A 132 36.67 1.07 12.35
C ARG A 132 35.38 0.55 13.01
N MET A 133 34.62 -0.22 12.24
CA MET A 133 33.33 -0.74 12.62
C MET A 133 33.42 -2.22 12.94
N THR A 134 32.52 -2.71 13.80
CA THR A 134 32.33 -4.14 14.06
C THR A 134 30.87 -4.49 13.83
N CYS A 135 30.60 -5.48 12.98
CA CYS A 135 29.24 -5.98 12.77
C CYS A 135 28.74 -6.70 14.02
N THR A 136 27.54 -6.38 14.51
CA THR A 136 26.96 -7.06 15.69
C THR A 136 26.38 -8.45 15.37
N GLN A 137 26.22 -8.80 14.09
CA GLN A 137 25.65 -10.08 13.65
C GLN A 137 26.72 -11.12 13.34
N CYS A 138 27.75 -10.75 12.56
CA CYS A 138 28.84 -11.67 12.19
C CYS A 138 30.20 -11.32 12.82
N LEU A 139 30.26 -10.27 13.65
CA LEU A 139 31.47 -9.83 14.35
C LEU A 139 32.63 -9.38 13.45
N LEU A 140 32.42 -9.29 12.14
CA LEU A 140 33.43 -8.79 11.21
C LEU A 140 33.82 -7.35 11.57
N CYS A 141 35.11 -7.12 11.75
CA CYS A 141 35.71 -5.79 11.82
C CYS A 141 36.00 -5.28 10.41
N PHE A 142 35.50 -4.08 10.06
CA PHE A 142 35.71 -3.49 8.74
C PHE A 142 35.80 -1.95 8.80
N SER A 143 36.24 -1.34 7.71
CA SER A 143 36.30 0.13 7.58
C SER A 143 35.01 0.67 6.98
N TRP A 144 34.40 1.67 7.64
CA TRP A 144 33.18 2.35 7.20
C TRP A 144 33.33 2.95 5.80
N VAL A 145 34.45 3.66 5.54
CA VAL A 145 34.72 4.29 4.24
C VAL A 145 34.74 3.25 3.14
N ARG A 146 35.46 2.13 3.34
CA ARG A 146 35.56 1.07 2.32
C ARG A 146 34.21 0.41 2.03
N ALA A 147 33.37 0.24 3.04
CA ALA A 147 32.06 -0.39 2.89
C ALA A 147 30.98 0.56 2.34
N LYS A 148 31.18 1.89 2.35
CA LYS A 148 30.30 2.84 1.64
C LYS A 148 30.45 2.79 0.12
N PHE A 149 31.61 2.39 -0.39
CA PHE A 149 31.95 2.42 -1.82
C PHE A 149 32.08 1.01 -2.45
N SER A 150 31.62 -0.02 -1.75
CA SER A 150 31.64 -1.43 -2.19
C SER A 150 30.29 -1.91 -2.71
#